data_AF-A0A167MMU2-F1
#
_entry.id   AF-A0A167MMU2-F1
#
_cell.length_a   1.000
_cell.length_b   1.000
_cell.length_c   1.000
_cell.angle_alpha   90.00
_cell.angle_beta   90.00
_cell.angle_gamma   90.00
#
_symmetry.space_group_name_H-M   'P 1'
#
loop_
_entity.id
_entity.type
_entity.pdbx_description
1 polymer ?
#
loop_
_entity_poly.entity_id
_entity_poly.type
_entity_poly.pdbx_seq_one_letter_code
_entity_poly.pdbx_strand_id
1 'polypeptide(L)'
;MSTAKQRRPFTANTGEEPSVAEEDAVLDEQQQEELVKTLTEENQRGNSRWTELLKVFMICGGLVNVVGLIIIIRASASGKEPVLFTGEPIPLAPVFALLSVVLTGICYNITGNPHPLSYFAKVTHEHLTIVSLAAPALSFFLARHRSQTFWWFAETALIGICTTAHSIITGSEGEKGPEGLNELKYEYKGA
;
A
#
# COMPACT_ATOMS: atom_id res chain seq x y z
N MET A 1 -42.22 -2.78 -33.53
CA MET A 1 -41.19 -3.31 -32.61
C MET A 1 -39.82 -2.84 -33.08
N SER A 2 -39.21 -1.93 -32.33
CA SER A 2 -37.78 -1.94 -31.97
C SER A 2 -37.55 -0.69 -31.12
N THR A 3 -37.76 -0.84 -29.82
CA THR A 3 -37.44 0.17 -28.80
C THR A 3 -35.96 0.06 -28.46
N ALA A 4 -35.11 0.68 -29.28
CA ALA A 4 -33.69 0.81 -28.98
C ALA A 4 -33.52 1.81 -27.81
N LYS A 5 -33.10 1.30 -26.65
CA LYS A 5 -32.81 2.12 -25.47
C LYS A 5 -31.54 2.94 -25.71
N GLN A 6 -31.71 4.26 -25.73
CA GLN A 6 -30.63 5.24 -25.80
C GLN A 6 -29.71 5.11 -24.57
N ARG A 7 -28.41 4.90 -24.81
CA ARG A 7 -27.36 4.84 -23.77
C ARG A 7 -27.15 6.25 -23.20
N ARG A 8 -27.25 6.38 -21.87
CA ARG A 8 -27.01 7.64 -21.16
C ARG A 8 -25.58 7.65 -20.59
N PRO A 9 -24.77 8.69 -20.84
CA PRO A 9 -23.49 8.83 -20.17
C PRO A 9 -23.67 9.23 -18.70
N PHE A 10 -22.72 8.80 -17.86
CA PHE A 10 -22.64 9.15 -16.45
C PHE A 10 -22.51 10.66 -16.27
N THR A 11 -23.45 11.25 -15.54
CA THR A 11 -23.38 12.63 -15.07
C THR A 11 -22.70 12.65 -13.72
N ALA A 12 -21.43 13.04 -13.66
CA ALA A 12 -20.86 13.53 -12.41
C ALA A 12 -21.51 14.89 -12.14
N ASN A 13 -22.35 14.94 -11.11
CA ASN A 13 -23.15 16.11 -10.77
C ASN A 13 -22.27 17.12 -10.02
N THR A 14 -21.36 17.80 -10.74
CA THR A 14 -20.74 19.04 -10.26
C THR A 14 -21.53 20.20 -10.82
N GLY A 15 -22.33 20.82 -9.96
CA GLY A 15 -23.25 21.90 -10.29
C GLY A 15 -22.54 23.22 -10.59
N GLU A 16 -21.83 23.29 -11.71
CA GLU A 16 -21.41 24.55 -12.32
C GLU A 16 -21.74 24.54 -13.82
N GLU A 17 -22.39 25.62 -14.26
CA GLU A 17 -22.94 25.83 -15.60
C GLU A 17 -21.87 25.92 -16.71
N PRO A 18 -22.26 25.71 -17.98
CA PRO A 18 -21.38 25.22 -19.03
C PRO A 18 -20.75 26.36 -19.84
N SER A 19 -19.42 26.37 -19.90
CA SER A 19 -18.71 27.12 -20.94
C SER A 19 -17.41 26.43 -21.28
N VAL A 20 -17.48 25.45 -22.19
CA VAL A 20 -16.66 25.31 -23.40
C VAL A 20 -17.27 24.12 -24.12
N ALA A 21 -17.60 24.30 -25.40
CA ALA A 21 -17.88 23.19 -26.29
C ALA A 21 -16.59 22.39 -26.48
N GLU A 22 -16.31 21.45 -25.57
CA GLU A 22 -15.46 20.31 -25.92
C GLU A 22 -16.34 19.41 -26.79
N GLU A 23 -15.95 19.33 -28.07
CA GLU A 23 -16.59 18.48 -29.05
C GLU A 23 -16.79 17.08 -28.48
N ASP A 24 -18.05 16.65 -28.43
CA ASP A 24 -18.47 15.25 -28.31
C ASP A 24 -17.94 14.45 -29.53
N ALA A 25 -16.62 14.34 -29.64
CA ALA A 25 -15.94 13.57 -30.66
C ALA A 25 -16.07 12.10 -30.26
N VAL A 26 -17.03 11.41 -30.87
CA VAL A 26 -17.06 9.95 -30.89
C VAL A 26 -15.74 9.48 -31.48
N LEU A 27 -14.83 9.03 -30.63
CA LEU A 27 -13.50 8.56 -31.02
C LEU A 27 -13.63 7.36 -31.96
N ASP A 28 -12.92 7.38 -33.08
CA ASP A 28 -12.79 6.20 -33.95
C ASP A 28 -12.10 5.07 -33.17
N GLU A 29 -12.38 3.80 -33.50
CA GLU A 29 -11.81 2.63 -32.79
C GLU A 29 -10.28 2.70 -32.68
N GLN A 30 -9.60 3.26 -33.68
CA GLN A 30 -8.15 3.48 -33.67
C GLN A 30 -7.70 4.56 -32.67
N GLN A 31 -8.44 5.66 -32.56
CA GLN A 31 -8.15 6.72 -31.60
C GLN A 31 -8.39 6.26 -30.16
N GLN A 32 -9.41 5.41 -29.96
CA GLN A 32 -9.68 4.79 -28.66
C GLN A 32 -8.56 3.83 -28.25
N GLU A 33 -8.03 3.01 -29.17
CA GLU A 33 -6.90 2.12 -28.89
C GLU A 33 -5.62 2.91 -28.57
N GLU A 34 -5.36 4.00 -29.28
CA GLU A 34 -4.21 4.87 -29.02
C GLU A 34 -4.33 5.56 -27.64
N LEU A 35 -5.49 6.12 -27.31
CA LEU A 35 -5.76 6.71 -26.00
C LEU A 35 -5.58 5.71 -24.86
N VAL A 36 -6.11 4.50 -25.01
CA VAL A 36 -5.98 3.44 -24.00
C VAL A 36 -4.52 3.03 -23.83
N LYS A 37 -3.76 2.95 -24.92
CA LYS A 37 -2.33 2.65 -24.88
C LYS A 37 -1.55 3.75 -24.15
N THR A 38 -1.78 5.03 -24.50
CA THR A 38 -1.12 6.16 -23.85
C THR A 38 -1.45 6.21 -22.36
N LEU A 39 -2.72 6.07 -21.98
CA LEU A 39 -3.13 6.03 -20.57
C LEU A 39 -2.52 4.85 -19.81
N THR A 40 -2.38 3.70 -20.44
CA THR A 40 -1.74 2.52 -19.84
C THR A 40 -0.25 2.77 -19.62
N GLU A 41 0.46 3.33 -20.59
CA GLU A 41 1.88 3.67 -20.50
C GLU A 41 2.14 4.74 -19.44
N GLU A 42 1.29 5.78 -19.38
CA GLU A 42 1.37 6.83 -18.36
C GLU A 42 1.10 6.28 -16.96
N ASN A 43 0.09 5.42 -16.80
CA ASN A 43 -0.21 4.76 -15.53
C ASN A 43 0.94 3.84 -15.08
N GLN A 44 1.46 3.00 -15.98
CA GLN A 44 2.63 2.15 -15.68
C GLN A 44 3.85 2.97 -15.26
N ARG A 45 4.11 4.10 -15.94
CA ARG A 45 5.21 5.00 -15.59
C ARG A 45 4.99 5.67 -14.24
N GLY A 46 3.76 6.05 -13.92
CA GLY A 46 3.35 6.57 -12.62
C GLY A 46 3.54 5.54 -11.50
N ASN A 47 3.01 4.33 -11.70
CA ASN A 47 3.10 3.21 -10.77
C ASN A 47 4.55 2.80 -10.50
N SER A 48 5.41 2.79 -11.52
CA SER A 48 6.84 2.50 -11.35
C SER A 48 7.52 3.50 -10.40
N ARG A 49 7.24 4.79 -10.56
CA ARG A 49 7.78 5.85 -9.68
C ARG A 49 7.26 5.71 -8.25
N TRP A 50 5.96 5.45 -8.08
CA TRP A 50 5.38 5.23 -6.76
C TRP A 50 5.98 4.01 -6.06
N THR A 51 6.22 2.93 -6.82
CA THR A 51 6.85 1.72 -6.31
C THR A 51 8.29 1.99 -5.88
N GLU A 52 9.06 2.76 -6.65
CA GLU A 52 10.42 3.19 -6.26
C GLU A 52 10.41 4.02 -4.96
N LEU A 53 9.49 4.97 -4.83
CA LEU A 53 9.34 5.75 -3.60
C LEU A 53 8.98 4.86 -2.41
N LEU A 54 8.10 3.87 -2.60
CA LEU A 54 7.73 2.90 -1.56
C LEU A 54 8.94 2.07 -1.11
N LYS A 55 9.80 1.66 -2.05
CA LYS A 55 11.04 0.93 -1.75
C LYS A 55 11.96 1.75 -0.86
N VAL A 56 12.19 3.02 -1.20
CA VAL A 56 13.02 3.91 -0.40
C VAL A 56 12.43 4.08 1.01
N PHE A 57 11.12 4.30 1.10
CA PHE A 57 10.42 4.45 2.38
C PHE A 57 10.56 3.21 3.28
N MET A 58 10.40 2.00 2.72
CA MET A 58 10.60 0.75 3.46
C MET A 58 12.05 0.50 3.86
N ILE A 59 13.03 0.85 3.01
CA ILE A 59 14.45 0.74 3.37
C ILE A 59 14.76 1.67 4.55
N CYS A 60 14.29 2.91 4.52
CA CYS A 60 14.44 3.84 5.64
C CYS A 60 13.77 3.31 6.92
N GLY A 61 12.53 2.80 6.83
CA GLY A 61 11.84 2.17 7.96
C GLY A 61 12.59 0.95 8.51
N GLY A 62 13.07 0.08 7.63
CA GLY A 62 13.87 -1.09 8.00
C GLY A 62 15.17 -0.71 8.71
N LEU A 63 15.86 0.33 8.26
CA LEU A 63 17.05 0.87 8.94
C LEU A 63 16.71 1.37 10.35
N VAL A 64 15.60 2.09 10.51
CA VAL A 64 15.12 2.55 11.82
C VAL A 64 14.85 1.36 12.75
N ASN A 65 14.20 0.30 12.24
CA ASN A 65 13.93 -0.91 13.00
C ASN A 65 15.20 -1.67 13.39
N VAL A 66 16.19 -1.77 12.50
CA VAL A 66 17.49 -2.40 12.79
C VAL A 66 18.25 -1.61 13.86
N VAL A 67 18.31 -0.28 13.74
CA VAL A 67 18.93 0.58 14.75
C VAL A 67 18.22 0.44 16.09
N GLY A 68 16.88 0.47 16.09
CA GLY A 68 16.06 0.23 17.28
C GLY A 68 16.34 -1.12 17.94
N LEU A 69 16.42 -2.19 17.14
CA LEU A 69 16.76 -3.53 17.60
C LEU A 69 18.14 -3.56 18.27
N ILE A 70 19.16 -2.95 17.67
CA ILE A 70 20.52 -2.88 18.24
C ILE A 70 20.49 -2.14 19.59
N ILE A 71 19.77 -1.01 19.68
CA ILE A 71 19.65 -0.25 20.92
C ILE A 71 18.97 -1.08 22.01
N ILE A 72 17.86 -1.74 21.68
CA ILE A 72 17.10 -2.58 22.63
C ILE A 72 17.93 -3.77 23.11
N ILE A 73 18.63 -4.48 22.21
CA ILE A 73 19.51 -5.60 22.57
C ILE A 73 20.63 -5.12 23.51
N ARG A 74 21.29 -4.01 23.19
CA ARG A 74 22.38 -3.45 24.02
C ARG A 74 21.89 -3.04 25.40
N ALA A 75 20.72 -2.40 25.47
CA ALA A 75 20.09 -2.00 26.71
C ALA A 75 19.74 -3.23 27.57
N SER A 76 19.10 -4.23 26.96
CA SER A 76 18.74 -5.50 27.61
C SER A 76 19.97 -6.25 28.13
N ALA A 77 21.07 -6.30 27.36
CA ALA A 77 22.31 -6.94 27.80
C ALA A 77 23.00 -6.20 28.94
N SER A 78 22.81 -4.87 29.01
CA SER A 78 23.38 -4.02 30.07
C SER A 78 22.49 -3.94 31.31
N GLY A 79 21.32 -4.58 31.31
CA GLY A 79 20.31 -4.44 32.38
C GLY A 79 19.76 -3.01 32.54
N LYS A 80 19.91 -2.17 31.50
CA LYS A 80 19.48 -0.77 31.50
C LYS A 80 18.24 -0.61 30.64
N GLU A 81 17.42 0.38 30.95
CA GLU A 81 16.31 0.78 30.09
C GLU A 81 16.86 1.36 28.77
N PRO A 82 16.27 1.03 27.61
CA PRO A 82 16.61 1.70 26.37
C PRO A 82 16.30 3.19 26.50
N VAL A 83 17.24 4.06 26.12
CA VAL A 83 17.12 5.53 26.26
C VAL A 83 15.85 6.10 25.59
N LEU A 84 15.26 5.37 24.63
CA LEU A 84 13.99 5.71 23.97
C LEU A 84 12.76 5.64 24.88
N PHE A 85 12.85 4.96 26.02
CA PHE A 85 11.71 4.63 26.85
C PHE A 85 11.87 5.18 28.26
N THR A 86 10.87 5.92 28.72
CA THR A 86 10.75 6.32 30.12
C THR A 86 9.95 5.24 30.87
N GLY A 87 10.54 4.65 31.90
CA GLY A 87 9.90 3.66 32.76
C GLY A 87 10.08 2.22 32.29
N GLU A 88 9.42 1.30 33.00
CA GLU A 88 9.72 -0.13 32.86
C GLU A 88 9.63 -0.64 31.41
N PRO A 89 10.58 -1.48 30.98
CA PRO A 89 10.58 -2.04 29.64
C PRO A 89 9.40 -2.99 29.43
N ILE A 90 8.97 -3.12 28.18
CA ILE A 90 7.98 -4.13 27.79
C ILE A 90 8.66 -5.51 27.85
N PRO A 91 8.02 -6.51 28.49
CA PRO A 91 8.53 -7.88 28.45
C PRO A 91 8.61 -8.33 26.99
N LEU A 92 9.70 -9.00 26.62
CA LEU A 92 9.96 -9.46 25.24
C LEU A 92 10.19 -8.33 24.21
N ALA A 93 10.51 -7.10 24.63
CA ALA A 93 10.88 -6.01 23.70
C ALA A 93 11.92 -6.41 22.63
N PRO A 94 12.98 -7.20 22.93
CA PRO A 94 13.90 -7.67 21.90
C PRO A 94 13.24 -8.56 20.84
N VAL A 95 12.28 -9.39 21.25
CA VAL A 95 11.54 -10.28 20.34
C VAL A 95 10.64 -9.46 19.43
N PHE A 96 9.94 -8.45 19.96
CA PHE A 96 9.10 -7.56 19.15
C PHE A 96 9.92 -6.68 18.20
N ALA A 97 11.09 -6.21 18.63
CA ALA A 97 11.99 -5.46 17.75
C ALA A 97 12.51 -6.35 16.61
N LEU A 98 12.86 -7.61 16.90
CA LEU A 98 13.27 -8.58 15.88
C LEU A 98 12.12 -8.88 14.92
N LEU A 99 10.92 -9.09 15.46
CA LEU A 99 9.72 -9.30 14.68
C LEU A 99 9.43 -8.13 13.75
N SER A 100 9.60 -6.89 14.22
CA SER A 100 9.43 -5.68 13.39
C SER A 100 10.38 -5.69 12.19
N VAL A 101 11.67 -6.00 12.40
CA VAL A 101 12.64 -6.13 11.30
C VAL A 101 12.22 -7.22 10.31
N VAL A 102 11.77 -8.36 10.79
CA VAL A 102 11.30 -9.47 9.94
C VAL A 102 10.06 -9.06 9.13
N LEU A 103 9.07 -8.44 9.77
CA LEU A 103 7.85 -7.99 9.11
C LEU A 103 8.14 -6.91 8.05
N THR A 104 9.00 -5.93 8.35
CA THR A 104 9.43 -4.95 7.34
C THR A 104 10.12 -5.63 6.15
N GLY A 105 10.96 -6.64 6.40
CA GLY A 105 11.63 -7.40 5.35
C GLY A 105 10.66 -8.20 4.47
N ILE A 106 9.65 -8.83 5.07
CA ILE A 106 8.59 -9.53 4.33
C ILE A 106 7.77 -8.52 3.51
N CYS A 107 7.39 -7.39 4.11
CA CYS A 107 6.67 -6.32 3.43
C CYS A 107 7.46 -5.80 2.21
N TYR A 108 8.77 -5.58 2.36
CA TYR A 108 9.66 -5.21 1.26
C TYR A 108 9.73 -6.29 0.19
N ASN A 109 9.74 -7.57 0.56
CA ASN A 109 9.75 -8.66 -0.41
C ASN A 109 8.48 -8.70 -1.26
N ILE A 110 7.33 -8.36 -0.68
CA ILE A 110 6.04 -8.38 -1.39
C ILE A 110 5.89 -7.17 -2.31
N THR A 111 6.19 -5.96 -1.83
CA THR A 111 5.90 -4.71 -2.57
C THR A 111 7.10 -4.14 -3.34
N GLY A 112 8.31 -4.39 -2.85
CA GLY A 112 9.53 -3.74 -3.33
C GLY A 112 10.41 -4.59 -4.23
N ASN A 113 10.26 -5.92 -4.17
CA ASN A 113 11.14 -6.83 -4.89
C ASN A 113 10.54 -7.21 -6.26
N PRO A 114 11.23 -6.96 -7.39
CA PRO A 114 10.76 -7.40 -8.72
C PRO A 114 10.64 -8.93 -8.83
N HIS A 115 11.36 -9.67 -7.98
CA HIS A 115 11.31 -11.13 -7.91
C HIS A 115 11.04 -11.58 -6.47
N PRO A 116 9.77 -11.51 -6.01
CA PRO A 116 9.42 -11.91 -4.65
C PRO A 116 9.80 -13.37 -4.43
N LEU A 117 10.26 -13.68 -3.21
CA LEU A 117 10.55 -15.05 -2.83
C LEU A 117 9.21 -15.77 -2.68
N SER A 118 9.04 -16.88 -3.41
CA SER A 118 7.78 -17.63 -3.50
C SER A 118 7.19 -18.05 -2.15
N TYR A 119 8.04 -18.23 -1.13
CA TYR A 119 7.61 -18.53 0.23
C TYR A 119 6.86 -17.35 0.88
N PHE A 120 7.35 -16.12 0.72
CA PHE A 120 6.77 -14.92 1.33
C PHE A 120 5.66 -14.30 0.48
N ALA A 121 5.62 -14.58 -0.81
CA ALA A 121 4.56 -14.12 -1.72
C ALA A 121 3.15 -14.60 -1.31
N LYS A 122 3.05 -15.69 -0.52
CA LYS A 122 1.77 -16.20 -0.01
C LYS A 122 1.24 -15.44 1.21
N VAL A 123 2.07 -14.61 1.84
CA VAL A 123 1.66 -13.83 3.02
C VAL A 123 0.94 -12.57 2.56
N THR A 124 -0.33 -12.42 2.94
CA THR A 124 -1.07 -11.20 2.61
C THR A 124 -0.70 -10.06 3.57
N HIS A 125 -0.84 -8.82 3.10
CA HIS A 125 -0.60 -7.62 3.90
C HIS A 125 -1.46 -7.52 5.16
N GLU A 126 -2.67 -8.09 5.14
CA GLU A 126 -3.58 -8.13 6.29
C GLU A 126 -2.95 -8.91 7.45
N HIS A 127 -2.35 -10.07 7.16
CA HIS A 127 -1.67 -10.87 8.18
C HIS A 127 -0.49 -10.11 8.78
N LEU A 128 0.30 -9.40 7.97
CA LEU A 128 1.41 -8.59 8.45
C LEU A 128 0.94 -7.49 9.41
N THR A 129 -0.16 -6.81 9.06
CA THR A 129 -0.75 -5.74 9.87
C THR A 129 -1.32 -6.27 11.19
N ILE A 130 -1.96 -7.44 11.18
CA ILE A 130 -2.47 -8.07 12.40
C ILE A 130 -1.31 -8.47 13.32
N VAL A 131 -0.25 -9.07 12.78
CA VAL A 131 0.91 -9.48 13.57
C VAL A 131 1.67 -8.27 14.11
N SER A 132 1.78 -7.18 13.35
CA SER A 132 2.46 -5.95 13.80
C SER A 132 1.75 -5.28 14.98
N LEU A 133 0.44 -5.49 15.15
CA LEU A 133 -0.34 -4.97 16.26
C LEU A 133 -0.02 -5.64 17.61
N ALA A 134 0.68 -6.77 17.64
CA ALA A 134 0.96 -7.49 18.88
C ALA A 134 1.76 -6.64 19.89
N ALA A 135 2.81 -5.95 19.43
CA ALA A 135 3.66 -5.11 20.27
C ALA A 135 2.93 -3.86 20.81
N PRO A 136 2.24 -3.04 19.99
CA PRO A 136 1.49 -1.90 20.50
C PRO A 136 0.30 -2.32 21.38
N ALA A 137 -0.38 -3.42 21.06
CA ALA A 137 -1.45 -3.95 21.92
C ALA A 137 -0.92 -4.32 23.30
N LEU A 138 0.20 -5.05 23.37
CA LEU A 138 0.82 -5.40 24.65
C LEU A 138 1.28 -4.15 25.43
N SER A 139 1.88 -3.17 24.75
CA SER A 139 2.26 -1.89 25.36
C SER A 139 1.05 -1.17 25.96
N PHE A 140 -0.08 -1.17 25.25
CA PHE A 140 -1.33 -0.56 25.70
C PHE A 140 -1.93 -1.28 26.91
N PHE A 141 -2.03 -2.62 26.86
CA PHE A 141 -2.57 -3.42 27.98
C PHE A 141 -1.73 -3.34 29.25
N LEU A 142 -0.41 -3.18 29.11
CA LEU A 142 0.51 -2.97 30.24
C LEU A 142 0.52 -1.52 30.75
N ALA A 143 -0.35 -0.65 30.23
CA ALA A 143 -0.45 0.76 30.58
C ALA A 143 0.91 1.48 30.57
N ARG A 144 1.77 1.13 29.59
CA ARG A 144 3.09 1.73 29.45
C ARG A 144 2.99 3.20 29.03
N HIS A 145 4.09 3.93 29.17
CA HIS A 145 4.15 5.34 28.80
C HIS A 145 3.78 5.52 27.32
N ARG A 146 3.05 6.60 27.01
CA ARG A 146 2.51 6.88 25.66
C ARG A 146 3.58 6.88 24.57
N SER A 147 4.80 7.31 24.89
CA SER A 147 5.92 7.27 23.93
C SER A 147 6.32 5.85 23.54
N GLN A 148 6.28 4.90 24.49
CA GLN A 148 6.55 3.48 24.19
C GLN A 148 5.48 2.94 23.25
N THR A 149 4.20 3.19 23.55
CA THR A 149 3.08 2.74 22.72
C THR A 149 3.18 3.32 21.31
N PHE A 150 3.44 4.64 21.20
CA PHE A 150 3.60 5.30 19.91
C PHE A 150 4.77 4.73 19.08
N TRP A 151 5.90 4.44 19.73
CA TRP A 151 7.02 3.78 19.07
C TRP A 151 6.62 2.44 18.46
N TRP A 152 5.91 1.59 19.21
CA TRP A 152 5.47 0.29 18.71
C TRP A 152 4.37 0.39 17.64
N PHE A 153 3.62 1.50 17.61
CA PHE A 153 2.71 1.80 16.52
C PHE A 153 3.42 2.22 15.23
N ALA A 154 4.65 2.71 15.28
CA ALA A 154 5.38 3.16 14.09
C ALA A 154 5.52 2.05 13.04
N GLU A 155 5.78 0.81 13.47
CA GLU A 155 5.87 -0.34 12.56
C GLU A 155 4.53 -0.68 11.92
N THR A 156 3.45 -0.67 12.72
CA THR A 156 2.10 -0.91 12.19
C THR A 156 1.71 0.18 11.20
N ALA A 157 2.06 1.43 11.47
CA ALA A 157 1.83 2.54 10.56
C ALA A 157 2.64 2.38 9.26
N LEU A 158 3.91 1.97 9.34
CA LEU A 158 4.76 1.69 8.18
C LEU A 158 4.13 0.62 7.27
N ILE A 159 3.78 -0.53 7.85
CA ILE A 159 3.15 -1.64 7.11
C ILE A 159 1.79 -1.20 6.54
N GLY A 160 0.99 -0.47 7.32
CA GLY A 160 -0.32 0.01 6.89
C GLY A 160 -0.25 0.98 5.70
N ILE A 161 0.69 1.93 5.73
CA ILE A 161 0.95 2.85 4.61
C ILE A 161 1.38 2.05 3.37
N CYS A 162 2.32 1.12 3.51
CA CYS A 162 2.78 0.30 2.40
C CYS A 162 1.65 -0.56 1.81
N THR A 163 0.83 -1.17 2.67
CA THR A 163 -0.34 -1.97 2.27
C THR A 163 -1.34 -1.14 1.49
N THR A 164 -1.66 0.05 2.00
CA THR A 164 -2.62 0.96 1.38
C THR A 164 -2.09 1.43 0.02
N ALA A 165 -0.86 1.91 -0.04
CA ALA A 165 -0.24 2.34 -1.29
C ALA A 165 -0.13 1.20 -2.31
N HIS A 166 0.29 0.01 -1.88
CA HIS A 166 0.34 -1.16 -2.74
C HIS A 166 -1.05 -1.54 -3.26
N SER A 167 -2.08 -1.52 -2.41
CA SER A 167 -3.47 -1.80 -2.81
C SER A 167 -4.02 -0.79 -3.81
N ILE A 168 -3.61 0.48 -3.72
CA ILE A 168 -3.97 1.51 -4.70
C ILE A 168 -3.29 1.24 -6.04
N ILE A 169 -2.01 0.86 -6.03
CA ILE A 169 -1.25 0.53 -7.24
C ILE A 169 -1.80 -0.74 -7.91
N THR A 170 -2.05 -1.80 -7.14
CA THR A 170 -2.63 -3.04 -7.70
C THR A 170 -4.11 -2.88 -8.06
N GLY A 171 -4.87 -2.08 -7.31
CA GLY A 171 -6.25 -1.76 -7.64
C GLY A 171 -6.39 -0.94 -8.91
N SER A 172 -5.46 -0.01 -9.17
CA SER A 172 -5.42 0.74 -10.43
C SER A 172 -5.07 -0.15 -11.63
N GLU A 173 -4.43 -1.29 -11.40
CA GLU A 173 -4.12 -2.31 -12.41
C GLU A 173 -5.22 -3.38 -12.56
N GLY A 174 -5.97 -3.69 -11.49
CA GLY A 174 -6.84 -4.87 -11.39
C GLY A 174 -8.31 -4.71 -11.78
N GLU A 175 -8.91 -3.52 -11.67
CA GLU A 175 -10.31 -3.30 -12.12
C GLU A 175 -10.42 -2.63 -13.50
N LYS A 176 -9.33 -2.03 -13.99
CA LYS A 176 -9.26 -1.35 -15.31
C LYS A 176 -7.89 -1.50 -15.97
N GLY A 177 -7.20 -2.60 -15.73
CA GLY A 177 -6.08 -2.98 -16.58
C GLY A 177 -6.52 -3.11 -18.05
N PRO A 178 -5.58 -3.23 -19.01
CA PRO A 178 -5.91 -3.41 -20.43
C PRO A 178 -6.88 -4.59 -20.68
N GLU A 179 -6.93 -5.57 -19.78
CA GLU A 179 -7.91 -6.67 -19.81
C GLU A 179 -9.34 -6.25 -19.42
N GLY A 180 -9.54 -5.40 -18.41
CA GLY A 180 -10.86 -4.84 -18.07
C GLY A 180 -11.37 -3.84 -19.13
N LEU A 181 -10.45 -3.13 -19.78
CA LEU A 181 -10.75 -2.31 -20.96
C LEU A 181 -11.11 -3.17 -22.19
N ASN A 182 -10.50 -4.35 -22.34
CA ASN A 182 -10.89 -5.34 -23.34
C ASN A 182 -12.24 -5.99 -22.98
N GLU A 183 -12.57 -6.20 -21.72
CA GLU A 183 -13.87 -6.74 -21.29
C GLU A 183 -15.02 -5.78 -21.65
N LEU A 184 -14.80 -4.47 -21.45
CA LEU A 184 -15.70 -3.41 -21.92
C LEU A 184 -15.85 -3.36 -23.46
N LYS A 185 -14.82 -3.79 -24.22
CA LYS A 185 -14.90 -3.95 -25.70
C LYS A 185 -15.85 -5.07 -26.11
N TYR A 186 -16.04 -6.10 -25.28
CA TYR A 186 -16.89 -7.26 -25.58
C TYR A 186 -18.29 -7.18 -24.97
N GLU A 187 -18.49 -6.48 -23.85
CA GLU A 187 -19.84 -6.19 -23.33
C GLU A 187 -20.71 -5.40 -24.33
N TYR A 188 -20.08 -4.65 -25.24
CA TYR A 188 -20.76 -3.88 -26.28
C TYR A 188 -20.97 -4.61 -27.61
N LYS A 189 -20.30 -5.75 -27.86
CA LYS A 189 -20.42 -6.51 -29.12
C LYS A 189 -21.52 -7.59 -29.09
N GLY A 190 -22.32 -7.65 -28.02
CA GLY A 190 -23.33 -8.70 -27.78
C GLY A 190 -24.77 -8.22 -27.57
N ALA A 191 -25.19 -7.07 -28.12
CA ALA A 191 -26.58 -6.63 -28.12
C ALA A 191 -26.98 -5.96 -29.44
#